data_AF-A0A950VX51-F1
#
_entry.id   AF-A0A950VX51-F1
#
_cell.length_a   1.000
_cell.length_b   1.000
_cell.length_c   1.000
_cell.angle_alpha   90.00
_cell.angle_beta   90.00
_cell.angle_gamma   90.00
#
_symmetry.space_group_name_H-M   'P 1'
#
loop_
_entity.id
_entity.type
_entity.pdbx_description
1 polymer ?
#
loop_
_entity_poly.entity_id
_entity_poly.type
_entity_poly.pdbx_seq_one_letter_code
_entity_poly.pdbx_strand_id
1 'polypeptide(L)'
;MTYVLETVAKVASATTRSYVAGLNALIEQQQLAQQASLEWLSQLTGTQSQVSNQLVESYDAATGQVTDVAEETTSLAKRAGAEVVEGSHDAAVSASRTQRKARTQATRRTNRTRSKSASRSTPQPGPARWTREAYESLTAAEINEKLPQLSQRDLGEVERYETAHQSRQTVLDRINALRGQEPVPGYDELNVQDIQKLLAEHDDQVAASVRDYERPRKNRDTVLQAADSKLSKS
;
A
#
# COMPACT_ATOMS: atom_id res chain seq x y z
N MET A 1 4.50 5.79 -87.55
CA MET A 1 3.52 6.15 -86.50
C MET A 1 3.11 4.95 -85.63
N THR A 2 3.04 3.74 -86.16
CA THR A 2 2.72 2.49 -85.44
C THR A 2 3.71 2.10 -84.33
N TYR A 3 5.02 2.25 -84.55
CA TYR A 3 6.06 1.89 -83.55
C TYR A 3 5.95 2.69 -82.25
N VAL A 4 5.58 3.98 -82.32
CA VAL A 4 5.44 4.86 -81.14
C VAL A 4 4.21 4.48 -80.31
N LEU A 5 3.13 4.05 -80.95
CA LEU A 5 1.93 3.60 -80.24
C LEU A 5 2.18 2.28 -79.50
N GLU A 6 2.95 1.37 -80.10
CA GLU A 6 3.30 0.09 -79.48
C GLU A 6 4.23 0.27 -78.26
N THR A 7 5.20 1.18 -78.34
CA THR A 7 6.08 1.47 -77.20
C THR A 7 5.34 2.14 -76.05
N VAL A 8 4.44 3.09 -76.34
CA VAL A 8 3.59 3.72 -75.32
C VAL A 8 2.68 2.70 -74.62
N ALA A 9 2.07 1.78 -75.38
CA ALA A 9 1.23 0.72 -74.80
C ALA A 9 2.04 -0.24 -73.90
N LYS A 10 3.26 -0.60 -74.30
CA LYS A 10 4.17 -1.44 -73.50
C LYS A 10 4.55 -0.77 -72.18
N VAL A 11 4.92 0.52 -72.22
CA VAL A 11 5.25 1.30 -71.02
C VAL A 11 4.04 1.41 -70.10
N ALA A 12 2.87 1.78 -70.61
CA ALA A 12 1.65 1.85 -69.82
C ALA A 12 1.33 0.49 -69.14
N SER A 13 1.46 -0.62 -69.86
CA SER A 13 1.24 -1.96 -69.31
C SER A 13 2.25 -2.35 -68.22
N ALA A 14 3.49 -1.86 -68.32
CA ALA A 14 4.54 -2.12 -67.35
C ALA A 14 4.31 -1.30 -66.08
N THR A 15 3.94 -0.02 -66.23
CA THR A 15 3.60 0.85 -65.11
C THR A 15 2.38 0.33 -64.35
N THR A 16 1.31 -0.09 -65.04
CA THR A 16 0.12 -0.68 -64.40
C THR A 16 0.46 -1.97 -63.66
N ARG A 17 1.29 -2.85 -64.24
CA ARG A 17 1.73 -4.08 -63.55
C ARG A 17 2.56 -3.79 -62.31
N SER A 18 3.47 -2.80 -62.38
CA SER A 18 4.25 -2.37 -61.22
C SER A 18 3.37 -1.78 -60.13
N TYR A 19 2.36 -0.98 -60.50
CA TYR A 19 1.41 -0.40 -59.56
C TYR A 19 0.55 -1.48 -58.86
N VAL A 20 0.01 -2.44 -59.62
CA VAL A 20 -0.75 -3.57 -59.07
C VAL A 20 0.11 -4.45 -58.16
N ALA A 21 1.35 -4.72 -58.53
CA ALA A 21 2.29 -5.47 -57.69
C ALA A 21 2.58 -4.74 -56.37
N GLY A 22 2.74 -3.42 -56.41
CA GLY A 22 2.91 -2.60 -55.20
C GLY A 22 1.69 -2.63 -54.27
N LEU A 23 0.47 -2.58 -54.83
CA LEU A 23 -0.76 -2.71 -54.05
C LEU A 23 -0.90 -4.09 -53.40
N ASN A 24 -0.57 -5.17 -54.11
CA ASN A 24 -0.61 -6.52 -53.54
C ASN A 24 0.38 -6.68 -52.38
N ALA A 25 1.60 -6.16 -52.51
CA ALA A 25 2.58 -6.18 -51.43
C ALA A 25 2.09 -5.43 -50.17
N LEU A 26 1.38 -4.32 -50.36
CA LEU A 26 0.80 -3.57 -49.24
C LEU A 26 -0.33 -4.35 -48.55
N ILE A 27 -1.16 -5.06 -49.32
CA ILE A 27 -2.22 -5.93 -48.79
C ILE A 27 -1.61 -7.10 -48.00
N GLU A 28 -0.57 -7.74 -48.54
CA GLU A 28 0.16 -8.81 -47.84
C GLU A 28 0.79 -8.31 -46.53
N GLN A 29 1.42 -7.13 -46.56
CA GLN A 29 1.99 -6.50 -45.36
C GLN A 29 0.90 -6.20 -44.31
N GLN A 30 -0.27 -5.73 -44.72
CA GLN A 30 -1.39 -5.47 -43.83
C GLN A 30 -1.94 -6.76 -43.21
N GLN A 31 -2.04 -7.84 -43.98
CA GLN A 31 -2.48 -9.15 -43.49
C GLN A 31 -1.49 -9.74 -42.47
N LEU A 32 -0.19 -9.67 -42.75
CA LEU A 32 0.85 -10.12 -41.82
C LEU A 32 0.82 -9.31 -40.51
N ALA A 33 0.62 -7.99 -40.59
CA ALA A 33 0.49 -7.15 -39.40
C ALA A 33 -0.74 -7.50 -38.56
N GLN A 34 -1.87 -7.86 -39.19
CA GLN A 34 -3.07 -8.31 -38.49
C GLN A 34 -2.91 -9.70 -37.86
N GLN A 35 -2.19 -10.62 -38.50
CA GLN A 35 -1.91 -11.94 -37.93
C GLN A 35 -0.96 -11.84 -36.74
N ALA A 36 0.11 -11.05 -36.86
CA ALA A 36 1.05 -10.83 -35.77
C ALA A 36 0.38 -10.19 -34.55
N SER A 37 -0.58 -9.29 -34.74
CA SER A 37 -1.32 -8.68 -33.63
C SER A 37 -2.25 -9.67 -32.93
N LEU A 38 -2.90 -10.59 -33.67
CA LEU A 38 -3.74 -11.63 -33.09
C LEU A 38 -2.94 -12.65 -32.29
N GLU A 39 -1.78 -13.09 -32.78
CA GLU A 39 -0.91 -13.99 -32.03
C GLU A 39 -0.41 -13.34 -30.73
N TRP A 40 0.02 -12.08 -30.80
CA TRP A 40 0.43 -11.35 -29.61
C TRP A 40 -0.70 -11.19 -28.59
N LEU A 41 -1.92 -10.88 -29.04
CA LEU A 41 -3.10 -10.81 -28.17
C LEU A 41 -3.44 -12.18 -27.54
N SER A 42 -3.28 -13.27 -28.27
CA SER A 42 -3.45 -14.62 -27.74
C SER A 42 -2.40 -14.98 -26.70
N GLN A 43 -1.14 -14.58 -26.91
CA GLN A 43 -0.06 -14.79 -25.93
C GLN A 43 -0.30 -13.94 -24.68
N LEU A 44 -0.72 -12.68 -24.85
CA LEU A 44 -1.04 -11.79 -23.72
C LEU A 44 -2.20 -12.32 -22.88
N THR A 45 -3.28 -12.77 -23.51
CA THR A 45 -4.42 -13.36 -22.80
C THR A 45 -4.07 -14.69 -22.13
N GLY A 46 -3.25 -15.53 -22.77
CA GLY A 46 -2.73 -16.76 -22.18
C GLY A 46 -1.86 -16.50 -20.93
N THR A 47 -0.93 -15.54 -21.02
CA THR A 47 -0.09 -15.12 -19.89
C THR A 47 -0.91 -14.48 -18.77
N GLN A 48 -1.90 -13.64 -19.10
CA GLN A 48 -2.82 -13.07 -18.11
C GLN A 48 -3.61 -14.16 -17.38
N SER A 49 -4.12 -15.16 -18.11
CA SER A 49 -4.81 -16.31 -17.51
C SER A 49 -3.90 -17.11 -16.58
N GLN A 50 -2.66 -17.40 -17.00
CA GLN A 50 -1.69 -18.12 -16.18
C GLN A 50 -1.34 -17.38 -14.89
N VAL A 51 -1.11 -16.06 -14.96
CA VAL A 51 -0.86 -15.23 -13.77
C VAL A 51 -2.08 -15.23 -12.84
N SER A 52 -3.29 -15.13 -13.40
CA SER A 52 -4.51 -15.16 -12.58
C SER A 52 -4.70 -16.49 -11.84
N ASN A 53 -4.42 -17.62 -12.48
CA ASN A 53 -4.51 -18.93 -11.84
C ASN A 53 -3.46 -19.10 -10.73
N GLN A 54 -2.22 -18.64 -10.97
CA GLN A 54 -1.18 -18.66 -9.95
C GLN A 54 -1.54 -17.82 -8.72
N LEU A 55 -2.19 -16.66 -8.92
CA LEU A 55 -2.67 -15.83 -7.82
C LEU A 55 -3.75 -16.54 -7.00
N VAL A 56 -4.73 -17.18 -7.66
CA VAL A 56 -5.78 -17.96 -6.97
C VAL A 56 -5.17 -19.10 -6.17
N GLU A 57 -4.26 -19.90 -6.77
CA GLU A 57 -3.58 -20.99 -6.07
C GLU A 57 -2.78 -20.48 -4.86
N SER A 58 -2.10 -19.35 -4.99
CA SER A 58 -1.35 -18.75 -3.88
C SER A 58 -2.26 -18.24 -2.76
N TYR A 59 -3.45 -17.73 -3.10
CA TYR A 59 -4.44 -17.26 -2.14
C TYR A 59 -5.09 -18.42 -1.37
N ASP A 60 -5.43 -19.50 -2.07
CA ASP A 60 -5.95 -20.72 -1.45
C ASP A 60 -4.91 -21.37 -0.52
N ALA A 61 -3.64 -21.41 -0.94
CA ALA A 61 -2.55 -21.90 -0.09
C ALA A 61 -2.35 -21.01 1.16
N ALA A 62 -2.39 -19.68 1.00
CA ALA A 62 -2.23 -18.75 2.12
C ALA A 62 -3.41 -18.83 3.10
N THR A 63 -4.64 -18.97 2.60
CA THR A 63 -5.81 -19.13 3.46
C THR A 63 -5.78 -20.44 4.24
N GLY A 64 -5.32 -21.54 3.64
CA GLY A 64 -5.09 -22.80 4.34
C GLY A 64 -4.06 -22.69 5.48
N GLN A 65 -2.97 -21.96 5.27
CA GLN A 65 -1.97 -21.73 6.31
C GLN A 65 -2.51 -20.89 7.48
N VAL A 66 -3.35 -19.89 7.18
CA VAL A 66 -3.99 -19.08 8.23
C VAL A 66 -4.96 -19.90 9.06
N THR A 67 -5.72 -20.81 8.44
CA THR A 67 -6.62 -21.71 9.18
C THR A 67 -5.85 -22.68 10.08
N ASP A 68 -4.74 -23.25 9.60
CA ASP A 68 -3.91 -24.17 10.38
C ASP A 68 -3.30 -23.46 11.61
N VAL A 69 -2.78 -22.25 11.43
CA VAL A 69 -2.23 -21.43 12.53
C VAL A 69 -3.34 -21.02 13.51
N ALA A 70 -4.54 -20.72 13.03
CA ALA A 70 -5.69 -20.42 13.90
C ALA A 70 -6.12 -21.63 14.75
N GLU A 71 -6.08 -22.84 14.19
CA GLU A 71 -6.37 -24.08 14.93
C GLU A 71 -5.27 -24.40 15.95
N GLU A 72 -4.00 -24.22 15.59
CA GLU A 72 -2.87 -24.43 16.50
C GLU A 72 -2.90 -23.44 17.68
N THR A 73 -3.11 -22.16 17.41
CA THR A 73 -3.21 -21.12 18.46
C THR A 73 -4.41 -21.34 19.38
N THR A 74 -5.55 -21.75 18.84
CA THR A 74 -6.73 -22.12 19.64
C THR A 74 -6.44 -23.33 20.54
N SER A 75 -5.70 -24.32 20.02
CA SER A 75 -5.31 -25.52 20.77
C SER A 75 -4.30 -25.20 21.87
N LEU A 76 -3.33 -24.33 21.62
CA LEU A 76 -2.38 -23.84 22.61
C LEU A 76 -3.07 -23.02 23.71
N ALA A 77 -4.00 -22.13 23.34
CA ALA A 77 -4.78 -21.35 24.31
C ALA A 77 -5.62 -22.24 25.22
N LYS A 78 -6.24 -23.31 24.70
CA LYS A 78 -6.96 -24.30 25.52
C LYS A 78 -6.05 -25.03 26.50
N ARG A 79 -4.83 -25.41 26.09
CA ARG A 79 -3.85 -26.08 26.95
C ARG A 79 -3.34 -25.15 28.06
N ALA A 80 -2.99 -23.92 27.73
CA ALA A 80 -2.59 -22.91 28.71
C ALA A 80 -3.72 -22.59 29.70
N GLY A 81 -4.97 -22.51 29.22
CA GLY A 81 -6.13 -22.34 30.09
C GLY A 81 -6.33 -23.50 31.07
N ALA A 82 -6.10 -24.75 30.64
CA ALA A 82 -6.18 -25.92 31.52
C ALA A 82 -5.06 -25.93 32.58
N GLU A 83 -3.84 -25.54 32.22
CA GLU A 83 -2.69 -25.47 33.14
C GLU A 83 -2.85 -24.37 34.21
N VAL A 84 -3.43 -23.23 33.85
CA VAL A 84 -3.72 -22.12 34.79
C VAL A 84 -4.80 -22.51 35.80
N VAL A 85 -5.79 -23.32 35.40
CA VAL A 85 -6.83 -23.83 36.32
C VAL A 85 -6.21 -24.78 37.35
N GLU A 86 -5.23 -25.60 36.97
CA GLU A 86 -4.55 -26.53 37.88
C GLU A 86 -3.58 -25.82 38.85
N GLY A 87 -2.85 -24.79 38.40
CA GLY A 87 -1.97 -23.99 39.27
C GLY A 87 -2.70 -23.00 40.20
N SER A 88 -3.94 -22.63 39.88
CA SER A 88 -4.72 -21.66 40.65
C SER A 88 -5.22 -22.18 42.01
N HIS A 89 -5.30 -23.51 42.19
CA HIS A 89 -5.73 -24.13 43.44
C HIS A 89 -4.67 -24.04 44.55
N ASP A 90 -3.38 -24.04 44.21
CA ASP A 90 -2.26 -23.94 45.16
C ASP A 90 -1.87 -22.49 45.50
N ALA A 91 -2.06 -21.55 44.56
CA ALA A 91 -1.81 -20.12 44.78
C ALA A 91 -2.85 -19.46 45.70
N ALA A 92 -4.10 -19.93 45.69
CA ALA A 92 -5.17 -19.41 46.54
C ALA A 92 -4.95 -19.72 48.04
N VAL A 93 -4.33 -20.86 48.36
CA VAL A 93 -4.04 -21.26 49.75
C VAL A 93 -2.88 -20.43 50.34
N SER A 94 -1.94 -20.00 49.52
CA SER A 94 -0.75 -19.24 49.93
C SER A 94 -0.99 -17.71 50.02
N ALA A 95 -1.90 -17.14 49.21
CA ALA A 95 -2.25 -15.72 49.26
C ALA A 95 -3.04 -15.29 50.52
N SER A 96 -3.81 -16.19 51.14
CA SER A 96 -4.62 -15.86 52.33
C SER A 96 -3.78 -15.65 53.61
N ARG A 97 -2.53 -16.13 53.66
CA ARG A 97 -1.63 -15.97 54.81
C ARG A 97 -0.86 -14.64 54.84
N THR A 98 -0.66 -13.99 53.69
CA THR A 98 0.24 -12.83 53.56
C THR A 98 -0.52 -11.49 53.71
N GLN A 99 -1.83 -11.48 53.51
CA GLN A 99 -2.65 -10.27 53.58
C GLN A 99 -3.00 -9.83 55.02
N ARG A 100 -2.68 -10.65 56.04
CA ARG A 100 -2.97 -10.38 57.46
C ARG A 100 -1.86 -9.61 58.19
N LYS A 101 -0.72 -9.30 57.55
CA LYS A 101 0.44 -8.63 58.16
C LYS A 101 0.76 -7.21 57.63
N ALA A 102 0.04 -6.69 56.64
CA ALA A 102 0.36 -5.41 55.99
C ALA A 102 -0.71 -4.31 56.19
N ARG A 103 -1.50 -4.35 57.27
CA ARG A 103 -2.52 -3.32 57.60
C ARG A 103 -2.12 -2.39 58.75
N THR A 104 -0.82 -2.24 59.02
CA THR A 104 -0.35 -1.39 60.11
C THR A 104 0.95 -0.65 59.74
N GLN A 105 0.96 0.16 58.69
CA GLN A 105 1.94 1.24 58.56
C GLN A 105 1.58 2.27 57.48
N ALA A 106 1.26 3.48 57.96
CA ALA A 106 1.59 4.79 57.37
C ALA A 106 1.12 5.02 55.91
N THR A 107 -0.01 5.68 55.63
CA THR A 107 -0.26 7.12 55.86
C THR A 107 1.00 7.95 56.11
N ARG A 108 1.61 8.47 55.04
CA ARG A 108 2.25 9.80 54.94
C ARG A 108 3.08 9.87 53.64
N ARG A 109 2.59 10.61 52.65
CA ARG A 109 3.32 11.69 51.93
C ARG A 109 2.66 12.01 50.58
N THR A 110 1.89 13.08 50.61
CA THR A 110 1.65 13.99 49.48
C THR A 110 2.98 14.62 49.03
N ASN A 111 3.27 14.66 47.72
CA ASN A 111 3.52 15.90 46.96
C ASN A 111 3.94 15.61 45.50
N ARG A 112 3.21 16.22 44.57
CA ARG A 112 3.73 17.19 43.58
C ARG A 112 4.88 16.75 42.66
N THR A 113 4.57 16.61 41.36
CA THR A 113 5.12 17.48 40.29
C THR A 113 4.32 17.38 38.99
N ARG A 114 4.29 18.50 38.27
CA ARG A 114 3.49 18.87 37.11
C ARG A 114 4.47 19.32 36.03
N SER A 115 4.35 18.81 34.80
CA SER A 115 4.98 19.31 33.55
C SER A 115 4.63 18.28 32.46
N LYS A 116 3.93 18.53 31.34
CA LYS A 116 3.81 19.63 30.38
C LYS A 116 5.12 20.00 29.66
N SER A 117 5.32 19.40 28.49
CA SER A 117 6.19 19.80 27.35
C SER A 117 5.74 18.93 26.17
N ALA A 118 5.27 19.36 24.98
CA ALA A 118 5.52 20.51 24.12
C ALA A 118 6.94 20.58 23.51
N SER A 119 7.16 19.75 22.48
CA SER A 119 8.24 19.83 21.46
C SER A 119 7.62 19.20 20.20
N ARG A 120 7.39 19.82 19.03
CA ARG A 120 8.18 20.70 18.14
C ARG A 120 9.51 20.10 17.71
N SER A 121 9.52 19.22 16.69
CA SER A 121 10.70 18.91 15.88
C SER A 121 10.36 18.18 14.57
N THR A 122 10.67 18.85 13.44
CA THR A 122 11.26 18.35 12.17
C THR A 122 10.65 17.16 11.39
N PRO A 123 10.52 17.26 10.04
CA PRO A 123 10.20 16.10 9.19
C PRO A 123 11.27 15.03 9.34
N GLN A 124 10.90 13.92 9.98
CA GLN A 124 11.77 12.75 10.10
C GLN A 124 11.69 11.95 8.79
N PRO A 125 12.83 11.59 8.17
CA PRO A 125 12.83 10.96 6.86
C PRO A 125 12.21 9.56 6.91
N GLY A 126 11.53 9.19 5.81
CA GLY A 126 10.83 7.93 5.63
C GLY A 126 11.69 6.66 5.76
N PRO A 127 11.07 5.47 5.71
CA PRO A 127 11.70 4.17 5.95
C PRO A 127 12.74 3.80 4.88
N ALA A 128 12.83 4.54 3.77
CA ALA A 128 13.97 4.51 2.87
C ALA A 128 15.31 4.90 3.54
N ARG A 129 15.32 5.25 4.83
CA ARG A 129 16.52 5.55 5.61
C ARG A 129 16.68 4.77 6.92
N TRP A 130 15.78 3.86 7.30
CA TRP A 130 16.05 2.98 8.44
C TRP A 130 16.97 1.86 7.97
N THR A 131 18.15 1.74 8.57
CA THR A 131 18.93 0.52 8.41
C THR A 131 18.14 -0.63 9.04
N ARG A 132 18.33 -1.85 8.56
CA ARG A 132 17.61 -3.02 9.07
C ARG A 132 17.73 -3.14 10.59
N GLU A 133 18.93 -2.91 11.11
CA GLU A 133 19.25 -2.97 12.53
C GLU A 133 18.53 -1.87 13.33
N ALA A 134 18.40 -0.67 12.74
CA ALA A 134 17.65 0.43 13.34
C ALA A 134 16.15 0.15 13.34
N TYR A 135 15.63 -0.62 12.38
CA TYR A 135 14.22 -0.99 12.33
C TYR A 135 13.87 -2.14 13.30
N GLU A 136 14.72 -3.17 13.35
CA GLU A 136 14.53 -4.33 14.23
C GLU A 136 14.61 -3.98 15.72
N SER A 137 15.29 -2.88 16.05
CA SER A 137 15.36 -2.35 17.43
C SER A 137 14.15 -1.52 17.86
N LEU A 138 13.24 -1.17 16.93
CA LEU A 138 12.03 -0.41 17.26
C LEU A 138 10.91 -1.34 17.71
N THR A 139 10.21 -0.91 18.76
CA THR A 139 8.95 -1.51 19.19
C THR A 139 7.82 -1.20 18.21
N ALA A 140 6.75 -2.01 18.22
CA ALA A 140 5.57 -1.77 17.39
C ALA A 140 4.94 -0.38 17.66
N ALA A 141 5.02 0.11 18.90
CA ALA A 141 4.53 1.44 19.26
C ALA A 141 5.36 2.56 18.59
N GLU A 142 6.69 2.48 18.66
CA GLU A 142 7.58 3.48 18.04
C GLU A 142 7.47 3.48 16.52
N ILE A 143 7.24 2.32 15.90
CA ILE A 143 6.99 2.22 14.47
C ILE A 143 5.66 2.91 14.14
N ASN A 144 4.60 2.62 14.89
CA ASN A 144 3.28 3.20 14.66
C ASN A 144 3.24 4.73 14.78
N GLU A 145 4.10 5.32 15.61
CA GLU A 145 4.27 6.77 15.69
C GLU A 145 4.93 7.36 14.43
N LYS A 146 5.78 6.58 13.75
CA LYS A 146 6.53 7.02 12.57
C LYS A 146 5.78 6.78 11.27
N LEU A 147 4.93 5.75 11.19
CA LEU A 147 4.18 5.38 9.98
C LEU A 147 3.42 6.56 9.30
N PRO A 148 2.75 7.48 10.03
CA PRO A 148 2.00 8.57 9.40
C PRO A 148 2.85 9.59 8.61
N GLN A 149 4.17 9.58 8.82
CA GLN A 149 5.11 10.47 8.14
C GLN A 149 5.66 9.89 6.84
N LEU A 150 5.42 8.60 6.59
CA LEU A 150 5.98 7.87 5.45
C LEU A 150 5.09 8.08 4.22
N SER A 151 5.68 8.00 3.02
CA SER A 151 4.93 8.03 1.76
C SER A 151 4.20 6.71 1.50
N GLN A 152 3.26 6.67 0.54
CA GLN A 152 2.61 5.41 0.13
C GLN A 152 3.61 4.34 -0.33
N ARG A 153 4.63 4.75 -1.09
CA ARG A 153 5.70 3.86 -1.56
C ARG A 153 6.44 3.23 -0.38
N ASP A 154 6.81 4.08 0.56
CA ASP A 154 7.53 3.74 1.77
C ASP A 154 6.71 2.85 2.72
N LEU A 155 5.40 3.11 2.89
CA LEU A 155 4.49 2.23 3.64
C LEU A 155 4.41 0.83 3.04
N GLY A 156 4.43 0.73 1.70
CA GLY A 156 4.47 -0.56 1.00
C GLY A 156 5.78 -1.32 1.21
N GLU A 157 6.92 -0.63 1.35
CA GLU A 157 8.19 -1.26 1.70
C GLU A 157 8.15 -1.83 3.14
N VAL A 158 7.60 -1.08 4.09
CA VAL A 158 7.46 -1.53 5.49
C VAL A 158 6.48 -2.71 5.61
N GLU A 159 5.36 -2.68 4.89
CA GLU A 159 4.40 -3.79 4.85
C GLU A 159 5.04 -5.09 4.36
N ARG A 160 5.79 -5.03 3.25
CA ARG A 160 6.52 -6.19 2.70
C ARG A 160 7.53 -6.72 3.70
N TYR A 161 8.26 -5.82 4.38
CA TYR A 161 9.21 -6.22 5.40
C TYR A 161 8.51 -6.91 6.58
N GLU A 162 7.46 -6.32 7.15
CA GLU A 162 6.72 -6.89 8.27
C GLU A 162 6.14 -8.26 7.93
N THR A 163 5.50 -8.40 6.78
CA THR A 163 4.90 -9.66 6.32
C THR A 163 5.94 -10.77 6.14
N ALA A 164 7.18 -10.41 5.75
CA ALA A 164 8.27 -11.37 5.56
C ALA A 164 9.05 -11.71 6.83
N HIS A 165 8.84 -10.97 7.94
CA HIS A 165 9.63 -11.11 9.16
C HIS A 165 8.73 -11.31 10.39
N GLN A 166 8.63 -10.30 11.26
CA GLN A 166 8.00 -10.43 12.58
C GLN A 166 6.47 -10.43 12.53
N SER A 167 5.85 -10.07 11.40
CA SER A 167 4.40 -10.04 11.19
C SER A 167 3.65 -9.34 12.33
N ARG A 168 4.14 -8.17 12.76
CA ARG A 168 3.53 -7.46 13.90
C ARG A 168 2.18 -6.91 13.49
N GLN A 169 1.11 -7.58 13.92
CA GLN A 169 -0.25 -7.26 13.49
C GLN A 169 -0.62 -5.79 13.74
N THR A 170 -0.21 -5.22 14.87
CA THR A 170 -0.46 -3.81 15.20
C THR A 170 0.19 -2.83 14.20
N VAL A 171 1.31 -3.21 13.59
CA VAL A 171 1.98 -2.41 12.56
C VAL A 171 1.28 -2.57 11.23
N LEU A 172 0.94 -3.81 10.85
CA LEU A 172 0.21 -4.12 9.61
C LEU A 172 -1.18 -3.46 9.58
N ASP A 173 -1.93 -3.52 10.68
CA ASP A 173 -3.23 -2.88 10.82
C ASP A 173 -3.12 -1.35 10.68
N ARG A 174 -2.06 -0.77 11.26
CA ARG A 174 -1.80 0.66 11.15
C ARG A 174 -1.41 1.05 9.74
N ILE A 175 -0.60 0.24 9.05
CA ILE A 175 -0.26 0.45 7.65
C ILE A 175 -1.53 0.38 6.80
N ASN A 176 -2.38 -0.64 6.96
CA ASN A 176 -3.64 -0.75 6.23
C ASN A 176 -4.54 0.47 6.42
N ALA A 177 -4.61 1.02 7.64
CA ALA A 177 -5.35 2.25 7.91
C ALA A 177 -4.73 3.51 7.28
N LEU A 178 -3.41 3.52 7.05
CA LEU A 178 -2.65 4.62 6.44
C LEU A 178 -2.45 4.44 4.94
N ARG A 179 -2.79 3.28 4.39
CA ARG A 179 -2.84 3.04 2.95
C ARG A 179 -4.20 3.44 2.44
N GLY A 180 -4.20 4.17 1.34
CA GLY A 180 -5.42 4.67 0.72
C GLY A 180 -5.08 5.38 -0.56
N GLN A 181 -6.08 5.57 -1.41
CA GLN A 181 -5.90 6.27 -2.67
C GLN A 181 -5.41 7.70 -2.39
N GLU A 182 -4.30 8.08 -3.03
CA GLU A 182 -3.83 9.46 -2.99
C GLU A 182 -4.88 10.38 -3.63
N PRO A 183 -5.11 11.60 -3.11
CA PRO A 183 -6.07 12.55 -3.68
C PRO A 183 -5.73 12.91 -5.11
N VAL A 184 -4.42 12.98 -5.39
CA VAL A 184 -3.83 13.10 -6.72
C VAL A 184 -2.54 12.27 -6.78
N PRO A 185 -2.11 11.80 -7.97
CA PRO A 185 -0.86 11.08 -8.10
C PRO A 185 0.33 11.91 -7.61
N GLY A 186 1.17 11.32 -6.75
CA GLY A 186 2.36 11.98 -6.22
C GLY A 186 2.08 12.99 -5.11
N TYR A 187 0.88 12.96 -4.51
CA TYR A 187 0.47 13.91 -3.47
C TYR A 187 1.45 13.94 -2.28
N ASP A 188 2.00 12.79 -1.90
CA ASP A 188 2.91 12.68 -0.75
C ASP A 188 4.24 13.43 -0.93
N GLU A 189 4.61 13.73 -2.18
CA GLU A 189 5.82 14.47 -2.57
C GLU A 189 5.58 15.99 -2.62
N LEU A 190 4.31 16.42 -2.66
CA LEU A 190 3.96 17.83 -2.75
C LEU A 190 4.22 18.56 -1.43
N ASN A 191 4.83 19.74 -1.55
CA ASN A 191 4.96 20.65 -0.43
C ASN A 191 3.62 21.39 -0.16
N VAL A 192 3.54 22.09 0.97
CA VAL A 192 2.31 22.79 1.38
C VAL A 192 1.86 23.84 0.36
N GLN A 193 2.78 24.54 -0.30
CA GLN A 193 2.45 25.57 -1.28
C GLN A 193 1.86 24.96 -2.55
N ASP A 194 2.42 23.84 -3.01
CA ASP A 194 1.91 23.13 -4.19
C ASP A 194 0.54 22.52 -3.91
N ILE A 195 0.30 22.01 -2.69
CA ILE A 195 -1.02 21.52 -2.27
C ILE A 195 -2.04 22.66 -2.22
N GLN A 196 -1.66 23.85 -1.76
CA GLN A 196 -2.56 25.01 -1.75
C GLN A 196 -2.96 25.45 -3.17
N LYS A 197 -2.01 25.44 -4.12
CA LYS A 197 -2.30 25.71 -5.53
C LYS A 197 -3.24 24.65 -6.10
N LEU A 198 -2.96 23.39 -5.81
CA LEU A 198 -3.80 22.27 -6.21
C LEU A 198 -5.24 22.42 -5.70
N LEU A 199 -5.43 22.78 -4.42
CA LEU A 199 -6.76 23.02 -3.85
C LEU A 199 -7.46 24.27 -4.44
N ALA A 200 -6.71 25.24 -4.94
CA ALA A 200 -7.27 26.41 -5.61
C ALA A 200 -7.76 26.07 -7.02
N GLU A 201 -6.99 25.27 -7.76
CA GLU A 201 -7.24 24.89 -9.16
C GLU A 201 -8.29 23.79 -9.31
N HIS A 202 -8.38 22.87 -8.34
CA HIS A 202 -9.29 21.72 -8.39
C HIS A 202 -10.65 21.96 -7.71
N ASP A 203 -11.54 20.98 -7.89
CA ASP A 203 -12.90 20.95 -7.38
C ASP A 203 -12.98 20.51 -5.91
N ASP A 204 -14.19 20.59 -5.35
CA ASP A 204 -14.44 20.28 -3.94
C ASP A 204 -14.27 18.79 -3.63
N GLN A 205 -14.37 17.92 -4.64
CA GLN A 205 -14.10 16.49 -4.49
C GLN A 205 -12.63 16.24 -4.16
N VAL A 206 -11.71 16.95 -4.83
CA VAL A 206 -10.28 16.90 -4.49
C VAL A 206 -10.03 17.47 -3.09
N ALA A 207 -10.71 18.56 -2.70
CA ALA A 207 -10.56 19.13 -1.35
C ALA A 207 -11.03 18.17 -0.24
N ALA A 208 -12.16 17.47 -0.44
CA ALA A 208 -12.64 16.44 0.48
C ALA A 208 -11.65 15.27 0.56
N SER A 209 -11.15 14.80 -0.59
CA SER A 209 -10.18 13.71 -0.66
C SER A 209 -8.87 14.07 0.05
N VAL A 210 -8.36 15.30 -0.15
CA VAL A 210 -7.18 15.83 0.55
C VAL A 210 -7.40 15.85 2.06
N ARG A 211 -8.53 16.37 2.53
CA ARG A 211 -8.84 16.44 3.96
C ARG A 211 -8.88 15.05 4.62
N ASP A 212 -9.57 14.12 3.98
CA ASP A 212 -9.76 12.77 4.50
C ASP A 212 -8.45 11.97 4.44
N TYR A 213 -7.61 12.23 3.43
CA TYR A 213 -6.27 11.64 3.29
C TYR A 213 -5.27 12.17 4.33
N GLU A 214 -5.31 13.47 4.63
CA GLU A 214 -4.32 14.17 5.46
C GLU A 214 -4.53 13.93 6.96
N ARG A 215 -5.78 13.82 7.43
CA ARG A 215 -6.16 13.62 8.85
C ARG A 215 -5.48 12.44 9.54
N PRO A 216 -5.51 11.21 8.99
CA PRO A 216 -4.86 10.07 9.64
C PRO A 216 -3.33 10.05 9.44
N ARG A 217 -2.79 10.88 8.54
CA ARG A 217 -1.39 10.88 8.11
C ARG A 217 -0.57 12.01 8.75
N LYS A 218 0.03 12.89 7.94
CA LYS A 218 0.92 13.97 8.37
C LYS A 218 0.16 15.03 9.16
N ASN A 219 -1.16 15.10 9.03
CA ASN A 219 -2.04 16.02 9.77
C ASN A 219 -1.52 17.47 9.71
N ARG A 220 -1.12 17.93 8.52
CA ARG A 220 -0.59 19.29 8.34
C ARG A 220 -1.72 20.30 8.51
N ASP A 221 -1.72 21.03 9.63
CA ASP A 221 -2.74 22.02 9.97
C ASP A 221 -3.04 23.00 8.82
N THR A 222 -2.00 23.50 8.15
CA THR A 222 -2.13 24.45 7.03
C THR A 222 -2.87 23.84 5.83
N VAL A 223 -2.68 22.55 5.57
CA VAL A 223 -3.33 21.84 4.46
C VAL A 223 -4.79 21.56 4.80
N LEU A 224 -5.06 21.09 6.02
CA LEU A 224 -6.43 20.85 6.49
C LEU A 224 -7.25 22.13 6.49
N GLN A 225 -6.68 23.24 6.98
CA GLN A 225 -7.34 24.55 6.92
C GLN A 225 -7.63 25.00 5.49
N ALA A 226 -6.72 24.77 4.55
CA ALA A 226 -6.93 25.11 3.15
C ALA A 226 -8.05 24.27 2.52
N ALA A 227 -8.07 22.97 2.78
CA ALA A 227 -9.13 22.07 2.31
C ALA A 227 -10.50 22.42 2.91
N ASP A 228 -10.58 22.63 4.23
CA ASP A 228 -11.82 23.04 4.90
C ASP A 228 -12.30 24.42 4.40
N SER A 229 -11.38 25.36 4.16
CA SER A 229 -11.72 26.68 3.61
C SER A 229 -12.31 26.57 2.21
N LYS A 230 -11.79 25.68 1.36
CA LYS A 230 -12.32 25.43 0.00
C LYS A 230 -13.73 24.82 0.09
N LEU A 231 -13.90 23.78 0.91
CA LEU A 231 -15.19 23.11 1.13
C LEU A 231 -16.26 24.05 1.71
N SER A 232 -15.87 25.03 2.52
CA SER A 232 -16.81 26.02 3.07
C SER A 232 -17.22 27.12 2.09
N LYS A 233 -16.49 27.27 0.97
CA LYS A 233 -16.71 28.32 -0.04
C LYS A 233 -17.51 27.85 -1.25
N SER A 234 -17.80 26.55 -1.34
CA SER A 234 -18.69 25.95 -2.34
C SER A 234 -20.12 25.88 -1.80
#